data_AF-A0A432HV26-F1
#
_entry.id   AF-A0A432HV26-F1
#
_cell.length_a   1.000
_cell.length_b   1.000
_cell.length_c   1.000
_cell.angle_alpha   90.00
_cell.angle_beta   90.00
_cell.angle_gamma   90.00
#
_symmetry.space_group_name_H-M   'P 1'
#
loop_
_entity.id
_entity.type
_entity.pdbx_description
1 polymer ?
#
loop_
_entity_poly.entity_id
_entity_poly.type
_entity_poly.pdbx_seq_one_letter_code
_entity_poly.pdbx_strand_id
1 'polypeptide(L)'
;MLFDLDEYNLIGTDPFHNDTDRDGLLDGEEWLYTLTDPLSPDLDEDGDGYRWFDDCDDNDSARSPDANETWNWIDDDCDGEVDNGINRSAHISFQPDEAAGVVTVNLTHQPFEMAVWLVNVSFGIDELVNQTEISWILKWPDSHVTEWEWGVLSDGDGGDGLFDEAFGSHISAIDCSEPLAYDLLEHTLCDRHNQTVQGWALTFQLVDGDEVVTLSTVLSFEVWNPPPPEPEPEENQEVSDDEADGDVTGTGIGGLSMPNEAVIGLAAVLVFMLLFMLITRGRRPPPPIQMQKPSLIGAPIK
;
A
#
# COMPACT_ATOMS: atom_id res chain seq x y z
N MET A 1 -12.88 48.89 -30.20
CA MET A 1 -13.92 49.89 -30.57
C MET A 1 -14.80 49.24 -31.60
N LEU A 2 -16.06 49.07 -31.24
CA LEU A 2 -17.10 48.59 -32.14
C LEU A 2 -17.61 49.77 -32.99
N PHE A 3 -18.25 49.50 -34.13
CA PHE A 3 -18.87 50.57 -34.92
C PHE A 3 -20.29 50.83 -34.41
N ASP A 4 -20.73 52.09 -34.35
CA ASP A 4 -22.06 52.50 -33.87
C ASP A 4 -23.22 51.71 -34.50
N LEU A 5 -23.08 51.35 -35.79
CA LEU A 5 -24.09 50.58 -36.51
C LEU A 5 -24.14 49.13 -36.04
N ASP A 6 -23.01 48.56 -35.66
CA ASP A 6 -22.88 47.19 -35.15
C ASP A 6 -23.32 47.14 -33.67
N GLU A 7 -23.01 48.14 -32.86
CA GLU A 7 -23.50 48.26 -31.47
C GLU A 7 -25.02 48.19 -31.44
N TYR A 8 -25.69 49.04 -32.23
CA TYR A 8 -27.15 49.11 -32.21
C TYR A 8 -27.84 47.90 -32.89
N ASN A 9 -27.34 47.42 -34.04
CA ASN A 9 -28.05 46.41 -34.84
C ASN A 9 -27.66 44.97 -34.51
N LEU A 10 -26.47 44.73 -33.97
CA LEU A 10 -25.95 43.38 -33.73
C LEU A 10 -25.94 43.02 -32.24
N ILE A 11 -25.50 43.94 -31.38
CA ILE A 11 -25.25 43.66 -29.95
C ILE A 11 -26.38 44.20 -29.07
N GLY A 12 -26.99 45.33 -29.45
CA GLY A 12 -28.07 45.97 -28.70
C GLY A 12 -27.58 46.95 -27.63
N THR A 13 -26.29 47.32 -27.65
CA THR A 13 -25.68 48.34 -26.78
C THR A 13 -26.00 49.76 -27.25
N ASP A 14 -25.81 50.76 -26.36
CA ASP A 14 -26.06 52.17 -26.69
C ASP A 14 -24.83 52.79 -27.39
N PRO A 15 -24.92 53.20 -28.67
CA PRO A 15 -23.77 53.79 -29.38
C PRO A 15 -23.25 55.10 -28.77
N PHE A 16 -24.00 55.71 -27.84
CA PHE A 16 -23.58 56.91 -27.11
C PHE A 16 -23.06 56.61 -25.71
N HIS A 17 -23.02 55.35 -25.30
CA HIS A 17 -22.55 54.90 -23.99
C HIS A 17 -21.70 53.65 -24.16
N ASN A 18 -20.38 53.79 -24.07
CA ASN A 18 -19.41 52.76 -24.41
C ASN A 18 -19.22 51.63 -23.35
N ASP A 19 -20.16 51.49 -22.42
CA ASP A 19 -20.14 50.62 -21.22
C ASP A 19 -21.61 50.50 -20.75
N THR A 20 -22.42 49.74 -21.47
CA THR A 20 -23.88 49.86 -21.44
C THR A 20 -24.47 49.44 -20.08
N ASP A 21 -23.90 48.45 -19.42
CA ASP A 21 -24.34 47.95 -18.12
C ASP A 21 -23.65 48.61 -16.91
N ARG A 22 -22.58 49.37 -17.14
CA ARG A 22 -21.87 50.21 -16.16
C ARG A 22 -21.10 49.43 -15.10
N ASP A 23 -20.55 48.30 -15.49
CA ASP A 23 -19.72 47.47 -14.63
C ASP A 23 -18.22 47.84 -14.71
N GLY A 24 -17.87 48.75 -15.61
CA GLY A 24 -16.52 49.27 -15.81
C GLY A 24 -15.74 48.61 -16.94
N LEU A 25 -16.30 47.64 -17.65
CA LEU A 25 -15.81 47.13 -18.93
C LEU A 25 -16.45 47.89 -20.09
N LEU A 26 -15.77 47.94 -21.24
CA LEU A 26 -16.33 48.60 -22.42
C LEU A 26 -17.12 47.60 -23.25
N ASP A 27 -18.25 48.01 -23.85
CA ASP A 27 -19.07 47.12 -24.69
C ASP A 27 -18.25 46.38 -25.77
N GLY A 28 -17.30 47.10 -26.37
CA GLY A 28 -16.43 46.55 -27.40
C GLY A 28 -15.28 45.71 -26.87
N GLU A 29 -14.94 45.84 -25.59
CA GLU A 29 -13.99 44.97 -24.89
C GLU A 29 -14.66 43.65 -24.52
N GLU A 30 -15.85 43.73 -23.93
CA GLU A 30 -16.68 42.60 -23.55
C GLU A 30 -16.97 41.69 -24.76
N TRP A 31 -17.40 42.29 -25.86
CA TRP A 31 -17.72 41.54 -27.07
C TRP A 31 -16.51 40.92 -27.79
N LEU A 32 -15.34 41.59 -27.78
CA LEU A 32 -14.19 41.18 -28.61
C LEU A 32 -13.13 40.38 -27.87
N TYR A 33 -13.01 40.55 -26.55
CA TYR A 33 -11.90 39.99 -25.77
C TYR A 33 -12.38 39.06 -24.66
N THR A 34 -13.22 39.52 -23.74
CA THR A 34 -13.73 38.69 -22.62
C THR A 34 -14.85 37.74 -23.07
N LEU A 35 -15.50 38.07 -24.19
CA LEU A 35 -16.63 37.33 -24.78
C LEU A 35 -17.86 37.27 -23.85
N THR A 36 -18.03 38.29 -23.01
CA THR A 36 -19.18 38.47 -22.11
C THR A 36 -20.30 39.27 -22.77
N ASP A 37 -21.46 39.41 -22.10
CA ASP A 37 -22.63 40.12 -22.63
C ASP A 37 -22.61 41.59 -22.16
N PRO A 38 -22.40 42.57 -23.06
CA PRO A 38 -22.34 44.01 -22.72
C PRO A 38 -23.59 44.60 -22.05
N LEU A 39 -24.66 43.82 -21.97
CA LEU A 39 -25.91 44.20 -21.33
C LEU A 39 -26.06 43.63 -19.91
N SER A 40 -25.07 42.88 -19.42
CA SER A 40 -25.12 42.15 -18.17
C SER A 40 -23.81 42.29 -17.39
N PRO A 41 -23.85 42.86 -16.17
CA PRO A 41 -22.64 43.17 -15.41
C PRO A 41 -21.84 41.91 -15.10
N ASP A 42 -20.53 41.96 -15.33
CA ASP A 42 -19.58 40.89 -15.04
C ASP A 42 -19.09 40.99 -13.60
N LEU A 43 -19.75 40.31 -12.67
CA LEU A 43 -19.39 40.46 -11.25
C LEU A 43 -18.10 39.70 -10.90
N ASP A 44 -17.45 40.21 -9.85
CA ASP A 44 -16.43 39.58 -9.02
C ASP A 44 -17.16 39.30 -7.69
N GLU A 45 -17.74 38.10 -7.55
CA GLU A 45 -18.71 37.81 -6.49
C GLU A 45 -18.03 37.54 -5.14
N ASP A 46 -16.79 37.03 -5.14
CA ASP A 46 -16.01 36.78 -3.92
C ASP A 46 -15.01 37.90 -3.55
N GLY A 47 -14.73 38.82 -4.47
CA GLY A 47 -13.97 40.05 -4.25
C GLY A 47 -12.45 39.88 -4.25
N ASP A 48 -11.92 38.86 -4.94
CA ASP A 48 -10.47 38.64 -5.04
C ASP A 48 -9.77 39.43 -6.15
N GLY A 49 -10.55 40.10 -6.99
CA GLY A 49 -10.07 40.95 -8.08
C GLY A 49 -10.13 40.30 -9.46
N TYR A 50 -10.56 39.05 -9.54
CA TYR A 50 -10.90 38.36 -10.78
C TYR A 50 -12.42 38.36 -10.97
N ARG A 51 -12.86 38.39 -12.22
CA ARG A 51 -14.28 38.29 -12.56
C ARG A 51 -14.58 36.86 -12.97
N TRP A 52 -15.84 36.46 -12.90
CA TRP A 52 -16.31 35.11 -13.22
C TRP A 52 -15.80 34.47 -14.53
N PHE A 53 -15.38 35.25 -15.52
CA PHE A 53 -14.88 34.75 -16.80
C PHE A 53 -13.37 34.47 -16.82
N ASP A 54 -12.61 35.07 -15.90
CA ASP A 54 -11.17 34.82 -15.69
C ASP A 54 -10.92 33.98 -14.43
N ASP A 55 -11.94 33.80 -13.60
CA ASP A 55 -11.92 33.03 -12.36
C ASP A 55 -12.50 31.61 -12.55
N CYS A 56 -11.79 30.59 -12.06
CA CYS A 56 -12.27 29.22 -12.10
C CYS A 56 -13.32 28.90 -11.03
N ASP A 57 -13.48 29.71 -9.99
CA ASP A 57 -14.55 29.69 -9.00
C ASP A 57 -14.78 31.04 -8.32
N ASP A 58 -15.53 31.91 -9.00
CA ASP A 58 -15.97 33.26 -8.57
C ASP A 58 -16.77 33.31 -7.24
N ASN A 59 -16.93 32.19 -6.55
CA ASN A 59 -17.58 32.11 -5.25
C ASN A 59 -16.59 31.67 -4.14
N ASP A 60 -15.29 31.58 -4.44
CA ASP A 60 -14.22 31.25 -3.51
C ASP A 60 -12.92 32.02 -3.81
N SER A 61 -12.73 33.15 -3.12
CA SER A 61 -11.57 34.05 -3.24
C SER A 61 -10.18 33.42 -3.03
N ALA A 62 -10.13 32.15 -2.63
CA ALA A 62 -8.89 31.39 -2.54
C ALA A 62 -8.54 30.67 -3.85
N ARG A 63 -9.39 30.77 -4.88
CA ARG A 63 -9.32 30.01 -6.11
C ARG A 63 -9.40 30.89 -7.35
N SER A 64 -8.32 31.59 -7.67
CA SER A 64 -8.26 32.54 -8.78
C SER A 64 -6.85 32.67 -9.36
N PRO A 65 -6.69 33.27 -10.55
CA PRO A 65 -5.37 33.51 -11.13
C PRO A 65 -4.44 34.27 -10.16
N ASP A 66 -3.27 33.72 -9.81
CA ASP A 66 -2.34 34.20 -8.76
C ASP A 66 -2.59 33.69 -7.32
N ALA A 67 -3.60 32.85 -7.09
CA ALA A 67 -3.72 32.14 -5.83
C ALA A 67 -2.51 31.23 -5.59
N ASN A 68 -2.34 30.82 -4.33
CA ASN A 68 -1.27 29.91 -3.95
C ASN A 68 -1.84 28.50 -3.88
N GLU A 69 -1.31 27.61 -4.70
CA GLU A 69 -1.64 26.19 -4.69
C GLU A 69 -1.57 25.57 -3.29
N THR A 70 -2.63 24.85 -2.92
CA THR A 70 -2.75 24.06 -1.70
C THR A 70 -3.02 22.61 -2.06
N TRP A 71 -2.42 21.65 -1.35
CA TRP A 71 -2.60 20.24 -1.71
C TRP A 71 -4.01 19.78 -1.38
N ASN A 72 -4.92 19.88 -2.35
CA ASN A 72 -6.36 19.72 -2.14
C ASN A 72 -7.08 19.08 -3.34
N TRP A 73 -6.35 18.66 -4.38
CA TRP A 73 -6.88 18.06 -5.62
C TRP A 73 -7.70 19.01 -6.50
N ILE A 74 -7.54 20.32 -6.28
CA ILE A 74 -8.22 21.38 -6.99
C ILE A 74 -7.15 22.32 -7.59
N ASP A 75 -7.47 22.88 -8.74
CA ASP A 75 -6.70 23.98 -9.35
C ASP A 75 -7.10 25.27 -8.61
N ASP A 76 -6.20 25.75 -7.75
CA ASP A 76 -6.42 26.94 -6.92
C ASP A 76 -5.99 28.19 -7.71
N ASP A 77 -4.93 28.13 -8.51
CA ASP A 77 -4.41 29.28 -9.26
C ASP A 77 -4.96 29.45 -10.69
N CYS A 78 -5.93 28.60 -11.06
CA CYS A 78 -6.65 28.58 -12.33
C CYS A 78 -5.73 28.50 -13.56
N ASP A 79 -4.53 27.92 -13.44
CA ASP A 79 -3.58 27.77 -14.56
C ASP A 79 -3.85 26.52 -15.42
N GLY A 80 -4.77 25.66 -14.98
CA GLY A 80 -5.18 24.42 -15.62
C GLY A 80 -4.36 23.19 -15.21
N GLU A 81 -3.35 23.36 -14.36
CA GLU A 81 -2.65 22.29 -13.64
C GLU A 81 -3.19 22.21 -12.21
N VAL A 82 -3.25 20.99 -11.66
CA VAL A 82 -3.75 20.77 -10.29
C VAL A 82 -2.57 20.51 -9.38
N ASP A 83 -2.52 21.17 -8.22
CA ASP A 83 -1.54 20.94 -7.17
C ASP A 83 -0.08 21.07 -7.65
N ASN A 84 0.19 21.99 -8.58
CA ASN A 84 1.51 22.22 -9.13
C ASN A 84 2.36 23.09 -8.16
N GLY A 85 3.69 22.97 -8.22
CA GLY A 85 4.58 23.76 -7.37
C GLY A 85 4.52 23.49 -5.85
N ILE A 86 3.71 22.54 -5.38
CA ILE A 86 3.57 22.19 -3.96
C ILE A 86 4.68 21.25 -3.49
N ASN A 87 5.22 21.53 -2.29
CA ASN A 87 6.12 20.60 -1.62
C ASN A 87 5.36 19.53 -0.82
N ARG A 88 4.88 18.48 -1.51
CA ARG A 88 4.13 17.36 -0.91
C ARG A 88 4.87 16.69 0.26
N SER A 89 6.20 16.61 0.21
CA SER A 89 6.99 16.01 1.29
C SER A 89 6.84 16.73 2.64
N ALA A 90 6.54 18.04 2.63
CA ALA A 90 6.31 18.81 3.85
C ALA A 90 4.95 18.50 4.52
N HIS A 91 4.03 17.89 3.77
CA HIS A 91 2.69 17.51 4.22
C HIS A 91 2.62 16.03 4.65
N ILE A 92 3.72 15.29 4.53
CA ILE A 92 3.81 13.87 4.85
C ILE A 92 4.75 13.70 6.03
N SER A 93 4.23 13.16 7.12
CA SER A 93 5.05 12.70 8.23
C SER A 93 5.24 11.18 8.14
N PHE A 94 6.46 10.72 8.36
CA PHE A 94 6.87 9.34 8.16
C PHE A 94 7.53 8.79 9.43
N GLN A 95 7.11 7.60 9.85
CA GLN A 95 7.72 6.81 10.91
C GLN A 95 8.26 5.50 10.33
N PRO A 96 9.52 5.12 10.63
CA PRO A 96 10.39 5.65 11.70
C PRO A 96 11.06 6.99 11.35
N ASP A 97 11.07 7.91 12.32
CA ASP A 97 11.62 9.27 12.20
C ASP A 97 13.08 9.26 11.69
N GLU A 98 13.36 10.07 10.66
CA GLU A 98 14.69 10.26 10.07
C GLU A 98 15.71 10.83 11.06
N ALA A 99 15.27 11.42 12.19
CA ALA A 99 16.13 12.08 13.16
C ALA A 99 17.18 11.18 13.84
N ALA A 100 17.10 9.85 13.71
CA ALA A 100 17.98 8.91 14.41
C ALA A 100 19.11 8.31 13.55
N GLY A 101 19.17 8.55 12.24
CA GLY A 101 20.12 7.87 11.36
C GLY A 101 19.73 6.40 11.11
N VAL A 102 20.48 5.43 11.66
CA VAL A 102 20.15 4.00 11.50
C VAL A 102 19.15 3.58 12.58
N VAL A 103 17.96 3.17 12.16
CA VAL A 103 16.89 2.70 13.06
C VAL A 103 17.12 1.23 13.40
N THR A 104 17.34 0.94 14.68
CA THR A 104 17.47 -0.45 15.15
C THR A 104 16.10 -1.04 15.48
N VAL A 105 15.77 -2.16 14.83
CA VAL A 105 14.49 -2.84 14.93
C VAL A 105 14.70 -4.24 15.51
N ASN A 106 14.02 -4.53 16.62
CA ASN A 106 14.02 -5.87 17.22
C ASN A 106 12.73 -6.60 16.84
N LEU A 107 12.84 -7.69 16.07
CA LEU A 107 11.68 -8.45 15.56
C LEU A 107 11.36 -9.71 16.37
N THR A 108 12.08 -10.01 17.46
CA THR A 108 11.97 -11.32 18.15
C THR A 108 10.55 -11.63 18.66
N HIS A 109 9.80 -10.62 19.09
CA HIS A 109 8.49 -10.83 19.73
C HIS A 109 7.44 -9.78 19.36
N GLN A 110 7.81 -8.73 18.61
CA GLN A 110 6.92 -7.63 18.27
C GLN A 110 7.10 -7.25 16.81
N PRO A 111 6.00 -6.97 16.09
CA PRO A 111 6.10 -6.45 14.74
C PRO A 111 6.69 -5.04 14.77
N PHE A 112 7.33 -4.67 13.66
CA PHE A 112 7.79 -3.32 13.43
C PHE A 112 6.77 -2.60 12.55
N GLU A 113 6.11 -1.59 13.11
CA GLU A 113 5.13 -0.78 12.41
C GLU A 113 5.80 0.44 11.77
N MET A 114 5.47 0.66 10.50
CA MET A 114 5.81 1.85 9.76
C MET A 114 4.52 2.57 9.42
N ALA A 115 4.49 3.87 9.62
CA ALA A 115 3.27 4.65 9.52
C ALA A 115 3.54 5.99 8.84
N VAL A 116 2.53 6.44 8.12
CA VAL A 116 2.47 7.74 7.48
C VAL A 116 1.19 8.43 7.92
N TRP A 117 1.30 9.70 8.26
CA TRP A 117 0.15 10.57 8.52
C TRP A 117 0.35 11.92 7.83
N LEU A 118 -0.78 12.56 7.56
CA LEU A 118 -0.83 13.83 6.87
C LEU A 118 -0.73 14.99 7.87
N VAL A 119 -0.09 16.08 7.45
CA VAL A 119 0.02 17.31 8.23
C VAL A 119 -0.32 18.52 7.36
N ASN A 120 -1.15 19.42 7.90
CA ASN A 120 -1.55 20.66 7.22
C ASN A 120 -2.16 20.45 5.82
N VAL A 121 -3.10 19.49 5.70
CA VAL A 121 -3.92 19.28 4.49
C VAL A 121 -5.39 19.20 4.90
N SER A 122 -6.29 19.40 3.94
CA SER A 122 -7.75 19.37 4.13
C SER A 122 -8.39 17.99 3.90
N PHE A 123 -7.66 17.06 3.30
CA PHE A 123 -8.14 15.72 2.94
C PHE A 123 -7.67 14.61 3.89
N GLY A 124 -8.38 13.49 3.87
CA GLY A 124 -8.10 12.30 4.68
C GLY A 124 -7.18 11.28 4.00
N ILE A 125 -6.75 10.28 4.76
CA ILE A 125 -5.85 9.23 4.24
C ILE A 125 -6.54 8.37 3.16
N ASP A 126 -7.85 8.19 3.27
CA ASP A 126 -8.67 7.48 2.28
C ASP A 126 -8.66 8.18 0.92
N GLU A 127 -8.71 9.50 0.92
CA GLU A 127 -8.62 10.31 -0.29
C GLU A 127 -7.22 10.25 -0.90
N LEU A 128 -6.16 10.40 -0.09
CA LEU A 128 -4.76 10.27 -0.54
C LEU A 128 -4.54 8.96 -1.28
N VAL A 129 -4.97 7.85 -0.66
CA VAL A 129 -4.79 6.49 -1.19
C VAL A 129 -5.60 6.27 -2.47
N ASN A 130 -6.74 6.95 -2.62
CA ASN A 130 -7.58 6.81 -3.80
C ASN A 130 -7.08 7.65 -5.00
N GLN A 131 -6.40 8.77 -4.73
CA GLN A 131 -5.88 9.67 -5.76
C GLN A 131 -4.42 9.38 -6.15
N THR A 132 -3.64 8.72 -5.29
CA THR A 132 -2.19 8.50 -5.50
C THR A 132 -1.80 7.03 -5.56
N GLU A 133 -0.67 6.74 -6.20
CA GLU A 133 -0.03 5.43 -6.15
C GLU A 133 1.03 5.40 -5.06
N ILE A 134 0.88 4.49 -4.11
CA ILE A 134 1.74 4.41 -2.92
C ILE A 134 2.39 3.03 -2.85
N SER A 135 3.70 3.00 -2.61
CA SER A 135 4.48 1.77 -2.44
C SER A 135 5.45 1.84 -1.26
N TRP A 136 5.64 0.69 -0.62
CA TRP A 136 6.65 0.47 0.42
C TRP A 136 7.70 -0.49 -0.09
N ILE A 137 8.96 -0.03 -0.11
CA ILE A 137 10.08 -0.76 -0.71
C ILE A 137 11.15 -0.98 0.35
N LEU A 138 11.41 -2.25 0.68
CA LEU A 138 12.53 -2.66 1.50
C LEU A 138 13.65 -3.20 0.59
N LYS A 139 14.76 -2.49 0.51
CA LYS A 139 15.96 -2.93 -0.16
C LYS A 139 16.93 -3.60 0.82
N TRP A 140 17.37 -4.78 0.45
CA TRP A 140 18.22 -5.65 1.25
C TRP A 140 19.70 -5.30 1.04
N PRO A 141 20.60 -5.69 1.98
CA PRO A 141 22.03 -5.47 1.84
C PRO A 141 22.66 -6.15 0.60
N ASP A 142 22.07 -7.24 0.13
CA ASP A 142 22.48 -8.00 -1.07
C ASP A 142 21.80 -7.52 -2.36
N SER A 143 21.09 -6.39 -2.30
CA SER A 143 20.31 -5.79 -3.39
C SER A 143 19.03 -6.54 -3.78
N HIS A 144 18.57 -7.52 -3.00
CA HIS A 144 17.20 -7.99 -3.10
C HIS A 144 16.23 -6.85 -2.74
N VAL A 145 15.03 -6.89 -3.33
CA VAL A 145 13.99 -5.88 -3.09
C VAL A 145 12.71 -6.61 -2.73
N THR A 146 12.14 -6.23 -1.60
CA THR A 146 10.80 -6.63 -1.20
C THR A 146 9.89 -5.42 -1.31
N GLU A 147 8.79 -5.57 -2.02
CA GLU A 147 7.75 -4.57 -2.13
C GLU A 147 6.51 -5.08 -1.39
N TRP A 148 5.89 -4.23 -0.59
CA TRP A 148 4.66 -4.55 0.14
C TRP A 148 3.53 -3.64 -0.31
N GLU A 149 2.34 -4.22 -0.44
CA GLU A 149 1.12 -3.44 -0.50
C GLU A 149 0.86 -2.83 0.89
N TRP A 150 0.34 -1.60 0.89
CA TRP A 150 -0.04 -0.89 2.11
C TRP A 150 -1.32 -1.48 2.71
N GLY A 151 -1.50 -1.30 4.02
CA GLY A 151 -2.75 -1.61 4.72
C GLY A 151 -3.22 -0.41 5.53
N VAL A 152 -4.54 -0.24 5.66
CA VAL A 152 -5.09 0.75 6.60
C VAL A 152 -4.85 0.21 8.02
N LEU A 153 -4.06 0.94 8.80
CA LEU A 153 -3.89 0.67 10.23
C LEU A 153 -5.10 1.28 10.94
N SER A 154 -6.26 0.62 10.83
CA SER A 154 -7.44 1.00 11.62
C SER A 154 -7.23 0.49 13.05
N ASP A 155 -7.20 1.40 14.01
CA ASP A 155 -7.40 1.01 15.41
C ASP A 155 -8.83 0.46 15.50
N GLY A 156 -8.94 -0.86 15.70
CA GLY A 156 -10.22 -1.57 15.74
C GLY A 156 -11.03 -1.30 17.01
N ASP A 157 -10.58 -0.37 17.85
CA ASP A 157 -11.26 0.09 19.04
C ASP A 157 -11.52 1.59 18.88
N GLY A 158 -12.78 2.00 18.92
CA GLY A 158 -13.20 3.41 18.88
C GLY A 158 -12.83 4.16 20.16
N GLY A 159 -11.60 3.96 20.63
CA GLY A 159 -10.94 4.67 21.69
C GLY A 159 -10.23 5.89 21.13
N ASP A 160 -10.14 6.90 21.97
CA ASP A 160 -9.41 8.15 21.85
C ASP A 160 -7.88 7.94 21.65
N GLY A 161 -7.50 7.39 20.50
CA GLY A 161 -6.12 7.22 20.07
C GLY A 161 -5.53 8.50 19.48
N LEU A 162 -4.22 8.70 19.66
CA LEU A 162 -3.43 9.82 19.13
C LEU A 162 -3.33 9.87 17.58
N PHE A 163 -4.05 9.01 16.86
CA PHE A 163 -3.95 8.79 15.42
C PHE A 163 -5.37 8.68 14.84
N ASP A 164 -6.01 9.82 14.56
CA ASP A 164 -7.36 9.78 13.99
C ASP A 164 -7.35 9.15 12.58
N GLU A 165 -6.29 9.33 11.79
CA GLU A 165 -6.09 8.68 10.48
C GLU A 165 -4.60 8.53 10.14
N ALA A 166 -4.08 7.31 10.18
CA ALA A 166 -2.75 6.97 9.65
C ALA A 166 -2.86 5.70 8.80
N PHE A 167 -2.02 5.58 7.77
CA PHE A 167 -1.85 4.31 7.07
C PHE A 167 -0.41 3.86 7.17
N GLY A 168 -0.17 2.57 6.93
CA GLY A 168 1.15 2.05 7.12
C GLY A 168 1.29 0.63 6.64
N SER A 169 2.39 0.03 7.07
CA SER A 169 2.64 -1.38 6.89
C SER A 169 3.32 -1.89 8.16
N HIS A 170 3.58 -3.19 8.21
CA HIS A 170 4.33 -3.77 9.30
C HIS A 170 5.22 -4.90 8.81
N ILE A 171 6.35 -5.05 9.48
CA ILE A 171 7.17 -6.25 9.39
C ILE A 171 6.76 -7.14 10.57
N SER A 172 6.27 -8.34 10.29
CA SER A 172 5.84 -9.26 11.34
C SER A 172 6.99 -9.65 12.27
N ALA A 173 6.66 -10.00 13.51
CA ALA A 173 7.63 -10.59 14.42
C ALA A 173 8.17 -11.91 13.84
N ILE A 174 9.43 -12.20 14.14
CA ILE A 174 10.15 -13.39 13.67
C ILE A 174 10.50 -14.27 14.88
N ASP A 175 10.05 -15.52 14.83
CA ASP A 175 10.40 -16.56 15.80
C ASP A 175 11.28 -17.63 15.16
N CYS A 176 12.59 -17.54 15.39
CA CYS A 176 13.56 -18.50 14.85
C CYS A 176 13.53 -19.88 15.53
N SER A 177 12.67 -20.10 16.54
CA SER A 177 12.57 -21.39 17.25
C SER A 177 11.66 -22.40 16.54
N GLU A 178 10.79 -21.93 15.66
CA GLU A 178 9.92 -22.76 14.83
C GLU A 178 10.62 -23.16 13.52
N PRO A 179 10.18 -24.25 12.85
CA PRO A 179 10.70 -24.56 11.52
C PRO A 179 10.42 -23.39 10.58
N LEU A 180 11.50 -22.74 10.14
CA LEU A 180 11.48 -21.53 9.30
C LEU A 180 10.40 -21.67 8.21
N ALA A 181 9.48 -20.71 8.16
CA ALA A 181 8.44 -20.69 7.15
C ALA A 181 9.05 -20.40 5.76
N TYR A 182 8.23 -20.41 4.71
CA TYR A 182 8.66 -20.06 3.35
C TYR A 182 8.96 -18.54 3.16
N ASP A 183 9.30 -17.81 4.23
CA ASP A 183 9.64 -16.38 4.17
C ASP A 183 11.16 -16.19 4.08
N LEU A 184 11.59 -15.53 3.01
CA LEU A 184 13.00 -15.24 2.75
C LEU A 184 13.60 -14.31 3.83
N LEU A 185 12.80 -13.40 4.40
CA LEU A 185 13.25 -12.45 5.41
C LEU A 185 13.62 -13.19 6.70
N GLU A 186 12.76 -14.13 7.11
CA GLU A 186 12.94 -15.01 8.26
C GLU A 186 14.23 -15.84 8.12
N HIS A 187 14.40 -16.53 6.98
CA HIS A 187 15.61 -17.30 6.69
C HIS A 187 16.89 -16.46 6.80
N THR A 188 16.85 -15.23 6.30
CA THR A 188 18.03 -14.35 6.25
C THR A 188 18.43 -13.83 7.62
N LEU A 189 17.46 -13.55 8.48
CA LEU A 189 17.70 -13.00 9.82
C LEU A 189 18.01 -14.10 10.85
N CYS A 190 17.36 -15.26 10.77
CA CYS A 190 17.54 -16.35 11.74
C CYS A 190 18.90 -17.06 11.64
N ASP A 191 19.49 -17.14 10.45
CA ASP A 191 20.82 -17.74 10.22
C ASP A 191 21.96 -16.97 10.93
N ARG A 192 21.72 -15.73 11.35
CA ARG A 192 22.75 -14.82 11.87
C ARG A 192 22.90 -14.81 13.39
N HIS A 193 22.26 -15.73 14.13
CA HIS A 193 22.43 -15.97 15.59
C HIS A 193 22.67 -14.71 16.44
N ASN A 194 21.61 -13.91 16.66
CA ASN A 194 21.63 -12.76 17.57
C ASN A 194 22.68 -11.68 17.18
N GLN A 195 22.99 -11.57 15.89
CA GLN A 195 23.81 -10.49 15.34
C GLN A 195 22.90 -9.41 14.76
N THR A 196 23.32 -8.16 14.88
CA THR A 196 22.68 -7.04 14.18
C THR A 196 23.02 -7.10 12.70
N VAL A 197 21.99 -7.11 11.83
CA VAL A 197 22.16 -7.06 10.38
C VAL A 197 21.84 -5.64 9.91
N GLN A 198 22.83 -4.95 9.34
CA GLN A 198 22.71 -3.56 8.86
C GLN A 198 22.62 -3.49 7.33
N GLY A 199 22.27 -2.31 6.81
CA GLY A 199 22.30 -2.02 5.37
C GLY A 199 20.96 -2.23 4.67
N TRP A 200 19.88 -2.32 5.43
CA TRP A 200 18.53 -2.37 4.91
C TRP A 200 18.04 -0.95 4.67
N ALA A 201 17.47 -0.66 3.51
CA ALA A 201 16.91 0.65 3.21
C ALA A 201 15.40 0.51 3.03
N LEU A 202 14.65 1.11 3.95
CA LEU A 202 13.20 1.23 3.85
C LEU A 202 12.89 2.53 3.10
N THR A 203 12.10 2.43 2.05
CA THR A 203 11.70 3.56 1.21
C THR A 203 10.18 3.59 1.12
N PHE A 204 9.60 4.74 1.45
CA PHE A 204 8.22 5.08 1.14
C PHE A 204 8.22 5.91 -0.14
N GLN A 205 7.40 5.50 -1.10
CA GLN A 205 7.23 6.21 -2.35
C GLN A 205 5.76 6.52 -2.57
N LEU A 206 5.48 7.78 -2.90
CA LEU A 206 4.18 8.27 -3.31
C LEU A 206 4.32 8.90 -4.69
N VAL A 207 3.47 8.50 -5.61
CA VAL A 207 3.39 9.00 -6.97
C VAL A 207 2.02 9.66 -7.15
N ASP A 208 2.06 10.93 -7.51
CA ASP A 208 0.88 11.76 -7.76
C ASP A 208 1.04 12.44 -9.11
N GLY A 209 0.38 11.90 -10.14
CA GLY A 209 0.60 12.31 -11.53
C GLY A 209 2.06 12.16 -11.95
N ASP A 210 2.71 13.28 -12.24
CA ASP A 210 4.13 13.34 -12.63
C ASP A 210 5.08 13.62 -11.44
N GLU A 211 4.53 13.93 -10.26
CA GLU A 211 5.29 14.23 -9.05
C GLU A 211 5.54 12.95 -8.22
N VAL A 212 6.76 12.82 -7.70
CA VAL A 212 7.18 11.64 -6.93
C VAL A 212 7.83 12.07 -5.61
N VAL A 213 7.18 11.72 -4.50
CA VAL A 213 7.75 11.87 -3.16
C VAL A 213 8.44 10.57 -2.76
N THR A 214 9.69 10.66 -2.30
CA THR A 214 10.46 9.51 -1.82
C THR A 214 11.08 9.83 -0.47
N LEU A 215 10.66 9.10 0.56
CA LEU A 215 11.19 9.18 1.91
C LEU A 215 11.94 7.88 2.22
N SER A 216 13.13 7.96 2.80
CA SER A 216 13.94 6.75 2.99
C SER A 216 14.75 6.77 4.28
N THR A 217 14.81 5.61 4.93
CA THR A 217 15.53 5.41 6.18
C THR A 217 16.32 4.11 6.15
N VAL A 218 17.40 4.06 6.92
CA VAL A 218 18.24 2.86 7.01
C VAL A 218 17.86 2.08 8.26
N LEU A 219 17.52 0.81 8.08
CA LEU A 219 17.17 -0.10 9.16
C LEU A 219 18.36 -1.02 9.51
N SER A 220 18.40 -1.42 10.77
CA SER A 220 19.21 -2.53 11.23
C SER A 220 18.36 -3.47 12.07
N PHE A 221 18.33 -4.75 11.72
CA PHE A 221 17.52 -5.74 12.40
C PHE A 221 18.31 -6.51 13.45
N GLU A 222 17.67 -6.82 14.57
CA GLU A 222 18.13 -7.75 15.58
C GLU A 222 17.04 -8.80 15.82
N VAL A 223 17.42 -10.08 15.72
CA VAL A 223 16.52 -11.21 15.96
C VAL A 223 17.23 -12.21 16.85
N TRP A 224 16.60 -12.55 17.98
CA TRP A 224 17.12 -13.57 18.87
C TRP A 224 16.83 -14.96 18.30
N ASN A 225 17.85 -15.82 18.31
CA ASN A 225 17.74 -17.22 17.94
C ASN A 225 18.20 -18.08 19.12
N PRO A 226 17.36 -18.98 19.68
CA PRO A 226 17.77 -19.84 20.78
C PRO A 226 18.99 -20.69 20.39
N PRO A 227 19.91 -20.94 21.34
CA PRO A 227 20.97 -21.89 21.09
C PRO A 227 20.37 -23.27 20.78
N PRO A 228 20.99 -24.05 19.87
CA PRO A 228 20.53 -25.41 19.60
C PRO A 228 20.48 -26.22 20.90
N PRO A 229 19.46 -27.09 21.07
CA PRO A 229 19.35 -27.90 22.28
C PRO A 229 20.64 -28.68 22.52
N GLU A 230 21.10 -28.70 23.76
CA GLU A 230 22.25 -29.54 24.13
C GLU A 230 21.93 -30.99 23.74
N PRO A 231 22.90 -31.73 23.17
CA PRO A 231 22.69 -33.13 22.86
C PRO A 231 22.26 -33.83 24.14
N GLU A 232 21.15 -34.57 24.09
CA GLU A 232 20.74 -35.40 25.21
C GLU A 232 21.93 -36.27 25.61
N PRO A 233 22.30 -36.33 26.90
CA PRO A 233 23.42 -37.14 27.32
C PRO A 233 23.16 -38.56 26.81
N GLU A 234 24.12 -39.10 26.05
CA GLU A 234 24.08 -40.51 25.67
C GLU A 234 23.85 -41.29 26.95
N GLU A 235 22.69 -41.93 27.06
CA GLU A 235 22.35 -42.74 28.21
C GLU A 235 23.40 -43.85 28.25
N ASN A 236 24.37 -43.70 29.16
CA ASN A 236 25.39 -44.72 29.39
C ASN A 236 24.62 -45.99 29.68
N GLN A 237 24.61 -46.92 28.73
CA GLN A 237 24.19 -48.29 29.00
C GLN A 237 25.11 -48.76 30.12
N GLU A 238 24.57 -48.81 31.34
CA GLU A 238 25.20 -49.50 32.45
C GLU A 238 25.34 -50.95 32.00
N VAL A 239 26.56 -51.31 31.59
CA VAL A 239 26.94 -52.69 31.35
C VAL A 239 26.86 -53.36 32.70
N SER A 240 25.79 -54.11 32.93
CA SER A 240 25.71 -55.05 34.03
C SER A 240 26.79 -56.12 33.81
N ASP A 241 27.79 -56.13 34.67
CA ASP A 241 28.80 -57.18 34.76
C ASP A 241 28.11 -58.48 35.22
N ASP A 242 27.60 -59.27 34.27
CA ASP A 242 27.34 -60.69 34.47
C ASP A 242 28.31 -61.49 33.59
N GLU A 243 29.27 -62.11 34.25
CA GLU A 243 30.35 -62.88 33.68
C GLU A 243 29.90 -64.33 33.40
N ALA A 244 30.37 -64.88 32.26
CA ALA A 244 30.20 -66.24 31.72
C ALA A 244 28.84 -66.52 31.03
N ASP A 245 28.78 -66.95 29.77
CA ASP A 245 29.52 -68.03 29.12
C ASP A 245 29.31 -67.99 27.59
N GLY A 246 30.24 -68.52 26.80
CA GLY A 246 29.92 -69.12 25.49
C GLY A 246 29.85 -68.27 24.21
N ASP A 247 30.94 -68.34 23.46
CA ASP A 247 31.01 -68.49 21.99
C ASP A 247 30.88 -67.25 21.07
N VAL A 248 31.86 -67.17 20.17
CA VAL A 248 32.05 -66.14 19.16
C VAL A 248 31.45 -66.63 17.84
N THR A 249 30.47 -65.90 17.30
CA THR A 249 30.44 -65.59 15.86
C THR A 249 29.72 -64.26 15.64
N GLY A 250 30.46 -63.25 15.18
CA GLY A 250 29.87 -61.99 14.72
C GLY A 250 29.18 -62.15 13.37
N THR A 251 27.99 -61.56 13.26
CA THR A 251 27.47 -60.96 12.03
C THR A 251 26.54 -59.83 12.43
N GLY A 252 27.04 -58.60 12.38
CA GLY A 252 26.23 -57.40 12.55
C GLY A 252 25.38 -57.18 11.31
N ILE A 253 24.06 -57.16 11.50
CA ILE A 253 23.11 -56.40 10.68
C ILE A 253 22.09 -55.86 11.68
N GLY A 254 22.25 -54.60 12.10
CA GLY A 254 21.35 -53.92 13.02
C GLY A 254 20.01 -53.63 12.38
N GLY A 255 19.11 -54.62 12.38
CA GLY A 255 17.69 -54.40 12.16
C GLY A 255 17.06 -53.81 13.43
N LEU A 256 16.29 -52.73 13.28
CA LEU A 256 15.45 -52.19 14.34
C LEU A 256 14.49 -53.30 14.81
N SER A 257 14.65 -53.75 16.07
CA SER A 257 13.71 -54.66 16.71
C SER A 257 12.42 -53.91 17.02
N MET A 258 11.47 -53.89 16.08
CA MET A 258 10.12 -53.40 16.34
C MET A 258 9.36 -54.42 17.21
N PRO A 259 8.62 -53.99 18.25
CA PRO A 259 7.79 -54.90 19.03
C PRO A 259 6.74 -55.54 18.12
N ASN A 260 6.45 -56.83 18.32
CA ASN A 260 5.55 -57.61 17.45
C ASN A 260 4.15 -56.96 17.28
N GLU A 261 3.72 -56.15 18.25
CA GLU A 261 2.46 -55.40 18.20
C GLU A 261 2.48 -54.27 17.16
N ALA A 262 3.62 -53.57 16.99
CA ALA A 262 3.77 -52.51 15.99
C ALA A 262 3.78 -53.05 14.56
N VAL A 263 4.37 -54.24 14.36
CA VAL A 263 4.39 -54.91 13.05
C VAL A 263 2.99 -55.37 12.65
N ILE A 264 2.22 -55.91 13.60
CA ILE A 264 0.82 -56.31 13.35
C ILE A 264 -0.06 -55.08 13.08
N GLY A 265 0.17 -53.96 13.78
CA GLY A 265 -0.53 -52.70 13.55
C GLY A 265 -0.27 -52.14 12.14
N LEU A 266 0.99 -52.07 11.72
CA LEU A 266 1.36 -51.58 10.38
C LEU A 266 0.80 -52.47 9.26
N ALA A 267 0.81 -53.79 9.44
CA ALA A 267 0.22 -54.72 8.48
C ALA A 267 -1.31 -54.54 8.37
N ALA A 268 -1.99 -54.31 9.49
CA ALA A 268 -3.44 -54.08 9.51
C ALA A 268 -3.83 -52.78 8.78
N VAL A 269 -3.06 -51.70 8.97
CA VAL A 269 -3.29 -50.41 8.29
C VAL A 269 -3.10 -50.53 6.78
N LEU A 270 -2.06 -51.25 6.34
CA LEU A 270 -1.80 -51.48 4.93
C LEU A 270 -2.93 -52.29 4.26
N VAL A 271 -3.43 -53.33 4.92
CA VAL A 271 -4.57 -54.11 4.43
C VAL A 271 -5.84 -53.27 4.37
N PHE A 272 -6.07 -52.40 5.36
CA PHE A 272 -7.24 -51.52 5.38
C PHE A 272 -7.19 -50.46 4.27
N MET A 273 -6.02 -49.88 4.01
CA MET A 273 -5.79 -48.95 2.89
C MET A 273 -6.02 -49.62 1.54
N LEU A 274 -5.53 -50.85 1.35
CA LEU A 274 -5.75 -51.61 0.11
C LEU A 274 -7.22 -51.96 -0.10
N LEU A 275 -7.93 -52.35 0.97
CA LEU A 275 -9.38 -52.59 0.92
C LEU A 275 -10.16 -51.31 0.61
N PHE A 276 -9.77 -50.18 1.20
CA PHE A 276 -10.40 -48.88 0.94
C PHE A 276 -10.21 -48.44 -0.53
N MET A 277 -9.02 -48.65 -1.10
CA MET A 277 -8.77 -48.38 -2.53
C MET A 277 -9.58 -49.29 -3.47
N LEU A 278 -9.83 -50.55 -3.08
CA LEU A 278 -10.67 -51.45 -3.86
C LEU A 278 -12.15 -51.05 -3.82
N ILE A 279 -12.63 -50.51 -2.71
CA ILE A 279 -14.03 -50.05 -2.55
C ILE A 279 -14.27 -48.72 -3.30
N THR A 280 -13.28 -47.84 -3.34
CA THR A 280 -13.42 -46.50 -3.96
C THR A 280 -13.25 -46.48 -5.47
N ARG A 281 -12.67 -47.53 -6.08
CA ARG A 281 -12.49 -47.67 -7.54
C ARG A 281 -13.79 -47.86 -8.35
N GLY A 282 -14.96 -47.99 -7.71
CA GLY A 282 -16.24 -48.25 -8.38
C GLY A 282 -17.06 -47.02 -8.79
N ARG A 283 -16.71 -45.80 -8.38
CA ARG A 283 -17.51 -44.59 -8.67
C ARG A 283 -16.95 -43.83 -9.88
N ARG A 284 -17.60 -43.96 -11.03
CA ARG A 284 -17.32 -43.12 -12.21
C ARG A 284 -17.71 -41.66 -11.90
N PRO A 285 -16.89 -40.66 -12.28
CA PRO A 285 -17.24 -39.25 -12.08
C PRO A 285 -18.44 -38.87 -12.96
N PRO A 286 -19.30 -37.93 -12.50
CA PRO A 286 -20.43 -37.45 -13.28
C PRO A 286 -19.96 -36.68 -14.54
N PRO A 287 -20.76 -36.69 -15.62
CA PRO A 287 -20.39 -35.99 -16.85
C PRO A 287 -20.38 -34.47 -16.66
N PRO A 288 -19.52 -33.75 -17.40
CA PRO A 288 -19.37 -32.30 -17.27
C PRO A 288 -20.61 -31.55 -17.76
N ILE A 289 -21.01 -30.53 -16.98
CA ILE A 289 -22.09 -29.59 -17.29
C ILE A 289 -21.63 -28.70 -18.46
N GLN A 290 -22.38 -28.70 -19.57
CA GLN A 290 -22.15 -27.75 -20.66
C GLN A 290 -22.63 -26.36 -20.24
N MET A 291 -21.68 -25.43 -20.05
CA MET A 291 -21.99 -24.01 -19.92
C MET A 291 -22.51 -23.48 -21.26
N GLN A 292 -23.74 -22.96 -21.27
CA GLN A 292 -24.33 -22.27 -22.41
C GLN A 292 -23.57 -20.96 -22.66
N LYS A 293 -23.16 -20.77 -23.91
CA LYS A 293 -22.46 -19.58 -24.42
C LYS A 293 -23.41 -18.37 -24.40
N PRO A 294 -23.00 -17.18 -23.93
CA PRO A 294 -23.85 -16.00 -23.89
C PRO A 294 -24.20 -15.53 -25.32
N SER A 295 -25.49 -15.27 -25.51
CA SER A 295 -26.12 -14.81 -26.76
C SER A 295 -25.92 -13.30 -26.93
N LEU A 296 -25.11 -12.90 -27.91
CA LEU A 296 -25.08 -11.55 -28.46
C LEU A 296 -26.34 -11.29 -29.31
N ILE A 297 -27.26 -10.49 -28.77
CA ILE A 297 -28.36 -9.83 -29.50
C ILE A 297 -28.36 -8.41 -28.88
N GLY A 298 -27.90 -7.35 -29.56
CA GLY A 298 -28.45 -6.83 -30.81
C GLY A 298 -29.37 -5.67 -30.47
N ALA A 299 -28.89 -4.44 -30.62
CA ALA A 299 -29.69 -3.21 -30.53
C ALA A 299 -30.83 -3.22 -31.58
N PRO A 300 -31.94 -2.49 -31.33
CA PRO A 300 -32.19 -1.35 -32.23
C PRO A 300 -32.88 -0.13 -31.59
N ILE A 301 -32.43 1.04 -32.04
CA ILE A 301 -33.18 2.18 -32.59
C ILE A 301 -34.67 2.31 -32.18
N LYS A 302 -34.97 3.33 -31.36
CA LYS A 302 -35.87 4.43 -31.72
C LYS A 302 -35.67 5.62 -30.79
#